data_AF-A0A0C2VJN0-F1
#
_entry.id   AF-A0A0C2VJN0-F1
#
_cell.length_a   1.000
_cell.length_b   1.000
_cell.length_c   1.000
_cell.angle_alpha   90.00
_cell.angle_beta   90.00
_cell.angle_gamma   90.00
#
_symmetry.space_group_name_H-M   'P 1'
#
loop_
_entity.id
_entity.type
_entity.pdbx_description
1 polymer ?
#
loop_
_entity_poly.entity_id
_entity_poly.type
_entity_poly.pdbx_seq_one_letter_code
_entity_poly.pdbx_strand_id
1 'polypeptide(L)'
;MSGNIRVTPAELEAIASQYLQESGMATEQVTRLDNMIDNLISIWEGQASQAFAEQFEELRPSYVRMSQLLEEISRQLRSASNALQEADQNVAGQIRS
;
A
#
# COMPACT_ATOMS: atom_id res chain seq x y z
N MET A 1 -15.70 25.27 9.67
CA MET A 1 -14.69 24.19 9.70
C MET A 1 -13.54 24.61 8.78
N SER A 2 -12.69 25.52 9.24
CA SER A 2 -11.49 25.96 8.51
C SER A 2 -10.28 25.21 9.07
N GLY A 3 -10.22 23.91 8.80
CA GLY A 3 -8.95 23.21 8.88
C GLY A 3 -8.16 23.64 7.66
N ASN A 4 -7.24 24.60 7.80
CA ASN A 4 -6.31 24.96 6.73
C ASN A 4 -5.62 23.67 6.27
N ILE A 5 -6.05 23.12 5.13
CA ILE A 5 -5.38 22.00 4.47
C ILE A 5 -4.00 22.56 4.09
N ARG A 6 -3.00 22.28 4.92
CA ARG A 6 -1.62 22.74 4.71
C ARG A 6 -0.92 21.99 3.59
N VAL A 7 -1.57 20.98 3.02
CA VAL A 7 -1.01 20.06 2.05
C VAL A 7 -1.54 20.42 0.67
N THR A 8 -0.64 20.52 -0.30
CA THR A 8 -0.96 20.78 -1.71
C THR A 8 -1.34 19.49 -2.43
N PRO A 9 -2.06 19.55 -3.56
CA PRO A 9 -2.32 18.38 -4.39
C PRO A 9 -1.03 17.64 -4.82
N ALA A 10 0.05 18.40 -5.08
CA ALA A 10 1.35 17.84 -5.45
C ALA A 10 1.98 17.04 -4.30
N GLU A 11 1.86 17.51 -3.06
CA GLU A 11 2.35 16.78 -1.88
C GLU A 11 1.54 15.51 -1.63
N LEU A 12 0.22 15.53 -1.82
CA LEU A 12 -0.62 14.32 -1.74
C LEU A 12 -0.21 13.27 -2.78
N GLU A 13 0.05 13.71 -4.01
CA GLU A 13 0.49 12.83 -5.09
C GLU A 13 1.87 12.22 -4.82
N ALA A 14 2.79 13.00 -4.25
CA ALA A 14 4.11 12.53 -3.84
C ALA A 14 4.01 11.47 -2.74
N ILE A 15 3.22 11.72 -1.69
CA ILE A 15 3.02 10.76 -0.61
C ILE A 15 2.28 9.51 -1.12
N ALA A 16 1.26 9.67 -1.98
CA ALA A 16 0.56 8.54 -2.59
C ALA A 16 1.52 7.63 -3.37
N SER A 17 2.48 8.22 -4.09
CA SER A 17 3.48 7.46 -4.85
C SER A 17 4.42 6.67 -3.93
N GLN A 18 4.77 7.22 -2.76
CA GLN A 18 5.55 6.50 -1.74
C GLN A 18 4.77 5.29 -1.20
N TYR A 19 3.49 5.46 -0.83
CA TYR A 19 2.65 4.35 -0.38
C TYR A 19 2.51 3.23 -1.43
N LEU A 20 2.40 3.60 -2.71
CA LEU A 20 2.36 2.63 -3.80
C LEU A 20 3.69 1.88 -3.94
N GLN A 21 4.82 2.57 -3.80
CA GLN A 21 6.14 1.94 -3.81
C GLN A 21 6.30 0.94 -2.67
N GLU A 22 5.93 1.33 -1.44
CA GLU A 22 5.98 0.46 -0.27
C GLU A 22 5.05 -0.77 -0.41
N SER A 23 3.88 -0.61 -1.03
CA SER A 23 2.99 -1.73 -1.39
C SER A 23 3.68 -2.74 -2.31
N GLY A 24 4.41 -2.25 -3.32
CA GLY A 24 5.22 -3.08 -4.20
C GLY A 24 6.31 -3.84 -3.45
N MET A 25 7.07 -3.15 -2.59
CA MET A 25 8.12 -3.77 -1.78
C MET A 25 7.57 -4.84 -0.83
N ALA A 26 6.41 -4.58 -0.21
CA ALA A 26 5.72 -5.55 0.65
C ALA A 26 5.27 -6.79 -0.14
N THR A 27 4.76 -6.60 -1.36
CA THR A 27 4.37 -7.71 -2.23
C THR A 27 5.58 -8.56 -2.64
N GLU A 28 6.69 -7.93 -3.02
CA GLU A 28 7.94 -8.64 -3.31
C GLU A 28 8.48 -9.38 -2.08
N GLN A 29 8.33 -8.80 -0.88
CA GLN A 29 8.74 -9.46 0.36
C GLN A 29 7.94 -10.72 0.60
N VAL A 30 6.62 -10.72 0.38
CA VAL A 30 5.78 -11.93 0.46
C VAL A 30 6.29 -12.99 -0.50
N THR A 31 6.55 -12.64 -1.77
CA THR A 31 7.09 -13.59 -2.76
C THR A 31 8.45 -14.16 -2.34
N ARG A 32 9.34 -13.34 -1.75
CA ARG A 32 10.63 -13.84 -1.23
C ARG A 32 10.43 -14.83 -0.09
N LEU A 33 9.50 -14.55 0.83
CA LEU A 33 9.20 -15.43 1.95
C LEU A 33 8.56 -16.75 1.49
N ASP A 34 7.66 -16.70 0.50
CA ASP A 34 7.07 -17.90 -0.13
C ASP A 34 8.20 -18.83 -0.64
N ASN A 35 9.14 -18.29 -1.43
CA ASN A 35 10.28 -19.07 -1.94
C ASN A 35 11.19 -19.61 -0.83
N MET A 36 11.36 -18.87 0.27
CA MET A 36 12.19 -19.31 1.40
C MET A 36 11.56 -20.49 2.14
N ILE A 37 10.23 -20.47 2.33
CA ILE A 37 9.47 -21.56 2.94
C ILE A 37 9.54 -22.80 2.06
N ASP A 38 9.31 -22.65 0.74
CA ASP A 38 9.37 -23.76 -0.22
C ASP A 38 10.74 -24.45 -0.22
N ASN A 39 11.82 -23.66 -0.18
CA ASN A 39 13.17 -24.20 -0.06
C ASN A 39 13.38 -24.91 1.28
N LEU A 40 12.91 -24.31 2.39
CA LEU A 40 13.04 -24.90 3.73
C LEU A 40 12.37 -26.27 3.81
N ILE A 41 11.13 -26.40 3.34
CA ILE A 41 10.40 -27.68 3.38
C ILE A 41 11.00 -28.72 2.42
N SER A 42 11.68 -28.30 1.36
CA SER A 42 12.36 -29.20 0.43
C SER A 42 13.62 -29.84 1.02
N ILE A 43 14.31 -29.16 1.94
CA ILE A 43 15.56 -29.65 2.54
C ILE A 43 15.38 -30.21 3.95
N TRP A 44 14.33 -29.78 4.65
CA TRP A 44 14.03 -30.20 6.01
C TRP A 44 12.82 -31.13 6.02
N GLU A 45 13.10 -32.44 6.07
CA GLU A 45 12.06 -33.46 6.20
C GLU A 45 11.58 -33.59 7.66
N GLY A 46 10.28 -33.75 7.86
CA GLY A 46 9.68 -34.11 9.15
C GLY A 46 8.53 -33.20 9.60
N GLN A 47 7.92 -33.53 10.73
CA GLN A 47 6.74 -32.82 11.25
C GLN A 47 7.04 -31.37 11.68
N ALA A 48 8.30 -31.06 12.01
CA ALA A 48 8.70 -29.71 12.42
C ALA A 48 8.69 -28.70 11.26
N SER A 49 9.12 -29.10 10.05
CA SER A 49 9.07 -28.23 8.87
C SER A 49 7.64 -28.03 8.39
N GLN A 50 6.81 -29.07 8.47
CA GLN A 50 5.36 -28.99 8.21
C GLN A 50 4.68 -27.94 9.10
N ALA A 51 4.94 -27.98 10.42
CA ALA A 51 4.38 -27.01 11.36
C ALA A 51 4.83 -25.58 11.09
N PHE A 52 6.08 -25.39 10.63
CA PHE A 52 6.58 -24.06 10.26
C PHE A 52 5.91 -23.54 8.99
N ALA A 53 5.69 -24.39 7.99
CA ALA A 53 4.97 -24.03 6.78
C ALA A 53 3.51 -23.66 7.08
N GLU A 54 2.82 -24.43 7.93
CA GLU A 54 1.46 -24.15 8.37
C GLU A 54 1.36 -22.78 9.07
N GLN A 55 2.29 -22.49 9.99
CA GLN A 55 2.34 -21.19 10.66
C GLN A 55 2.56 -20.03 9.68
N PHE A 56 3.40 -20.23 8.66
CA PHE A 56 3.61 -19.20 7.65
C PHE A 56 2.37 -18.97 6.79
N GLU A 57 1.70 -20.03 6.35
CA GLU A 57 0.44 -19.95 5.59
C GLU A 57 -0.65 -19.21 6.38
N GLU A 58 -0.71 -19.38 7.70
CA GLU A 58 -1.63 -18.63 8.56
C GLU A 58 -1.30 -17.12 8.61
N LEU A 59 -0.01 -16.76 8.61
CA LEU A 59 0.45 -15.37 8.70
C LEU A 59 0.44 -14.65 7.34
N ARG A 60 0.63 -15.38 6.24
CA ARG A 60 0.73 -14.88 4.87
C ARG A 60 -0.41 -13.92 4.49
N PRO A 61 -1.71 -14.21 4.78
CA PRO A 61 -2.81 -13.30 4.49
C PRO A 61 -2.68 -11.92 5.16
N SER A 62 -1.97 -11.82 6.28
CA SER A 62 -1.76 -10.54 6.97
C SER A 62 -0.76 -9.65 6.24
N TYR A 63 0.30 -10.24 5.66
CA TYR A 63 1.26 -9.50 4.83
C TYR A 63 0.63 -9.06 3.50
N VAL A 64 -0.18 -9.92 2.88
CA VAL A 64 -0.93 -9.55 1.66
C VAL A 64 -1.93 -8.43 1.96
N ARG A 65 -2.64 -8.48 3.10
CA ARG A 65 -3.53 -7.39 3.52
C ARG A 65 -2.76 -6.09 3.77
N MET A 66 -1.54 -6.15 4.28
CA MET A 66 -0.69 -4.96 4.45
C MET A 66 -0.40 -4.30 3.09
N SER A 67 0.02 -5.06 2.07
CA SER A 67 0.30 -4.47 0.75
C SER A 67 -0.95 -3.86 0.12
N GLN A 68 -2.10 -4.51 0.26
CA GLN A 68 -3.40 -4.00 -0.20
C GLN A 68 -3.79 -2.69 0.52
N LEU A 69 -3.59 -2.62 1.83
CA LEU A 69 -3.88 -1.42 2.62
C LEU A 69 -3.01 -0.23 2.16
N LEU A 70 -1.72 -0.46 1.90
CA LEU A 70 -0.81 0.57 1.39
C LEU A 70 -1.26 1.07 0.01
N GLU A 71 -1.69 0.16 -0.87
CA GLU A 71 -2.25 0.53 -2.17
C GLU A 71 -3.54 1.34 -2.03
N GLU A 72 -4.42 0.94 -1.11
CA GLU A 72 -5.67 1.65 -0.83
C GLU A 72 -5.41 3.07 -0.32
N ILE A 73 -4.47 3.25 0.61
CA ILE A 73 -4.06 4.57 1.08
C ILE A 73 -3.54 5.43 -0.08
N SER A 74 -2.72 4.86 -0.97
CA SER A 74 -2.26 5.57 -2.18
C SER A 74 -3.44 6.06 -3.03
N ARG A 75 -4.44 5.21 -3.27
CA ARG A 75 -5.65 5.58 -4.03
C ARG A 75 -6.45 6.68 -3.34
N GLN A 76 -6.63 6.60 -2.02
CA GLN A 76 -7.34 7.62 -1.25
C GLN A 76 -6.64 8.99 -1.31
N LEU A 77 -5.31 9.02 -1.21
CA LEU A 77 -4.51 10.24 -1.33
C LEU A 77 -4.60 10.85 -2.73
N ARG A 78 -4.55 10.03 -3.79
CA ARG A 78 -4.77 10.48 -5.18
C ARG A 78 -6.16 11.07 -5.37
N SER A 79 -7.18 10.43 -4.81
CA SER A 79 -8.55 10.94 -4.87
C SER A 79 -8.70 12.29 -4.15
N ALA A 80 -8.05 12.45 -2.99
CA ALA A 80 -8.02 13.72 -2.28
C ALA A 80 -7.28 14.82 -3.08
N SER A 81 -6.17 14.48 -3.74
CA SER A 81 -5.43 15.40 -4.63
C SER A 81 -6.32 15.92 -5.76
N ASN A 82 -7.03 15.02 -6.45
CA ASN A 82 -7.94 15.39 -7.53
C ASN A 82 -9.07 16.31 -7.05
N ALA A 83 -9.69 15.98 -5.91
CA ALA A 83 -10.76 16.80 -5.35
C ALA A 83 -10.31 18.22 -5.00
N LEU A 84 -9.07 18.38 -4.50
CA LEU A 84 -8.49 19.71 -4.23
C LEU A 84 -8.23 20.48 -5.53
N GLN A 85 -7.67 19.83 -6.56
CA GLN A 85 -7.44 20.48 -7.86
C GLN A 85 -8.75 20.93 -8.52
N GLU A 86 -9.78 20.11 -8.49
CA GLU A 86 -11.11 20.44 -9.02
C GLU A 86 -11.72 21.63 -8.26
N ALA A 87 -11.62 21.63 -6.93
CA ALA A 87 -12.09 22.75 -6.11
C ALA A 87 -11.38 24.06 -6.48
N ASP A 88 -10.05 24.05 -6.62
CA ASP A 88 -9.27 25.22 -7.00
C ASP A 88 -9.63 25.73 -8.41
N GLN A 89 -9.79 24.83 -9.38
CA GLN A 89 -10.18 25.18 -10.75
C GLN A 89 -11.58 25.81 -10.80
N ASN A 90 -12.53 25.26 -10.04
CA ASN A 90 -13.89 25.79 -9.96
C ASN A 90 -13.92 27.20 -9.37
N VAL A 91 -13.18 27.45 -8.29
CA VAL A 91 -13.06 28.78 -7.69
C VAL A 91 -12.41 29.76 -8.67
N ALA A 92 -11.34 29.36 -9.36
CA ALA A 92 -10.68 30.19 -10.35
C ALA A 92 -11.60 30.52 -11.55
N GLY A 93 -12.45 29.58 -11.96
CA GLY A 93 -13.45 29.78 -13.01
C GLY A 93 -14.51 30.83 -12.62
N GLN A 94 -15.02 30.76 -11.39
CA GLN A 94 -16.01 31.72 -10.87
C GLN A 94 -15.47 33.14 -10.73
N ILE A 95 -14.18 33.32 -10.44
CA ILE A 95 -13.56 34.65 -10.34
C ILE A 95 -13.37 35.29 -11.73
N ARG A 96 -13.19 34.48 -12.77
CA ARG A 96 -12.94 34.95 -14.14
C ARG A 96 -14.21 35.23 -14.95
N SER A 97 -15.38 34.83 -14.44
CA SER A 97 -16.72 35.09 -15.01
C SER A 97 -17.34 36.35 -14.44
#